data_AF-A0A9Q0L926-F1
#
_entry.id   AF-A0A9Q0L926-F1
#
_cell.length_a   1.000
_cell.length_b   1.000
_cell.length_c   1.000
_cell.angle_alpha   90.00
_cell.angle_beta   90.00
_cell.angle_gamma   90.00
#
_symmetry.space_group_name_H-M   'P 1'
#
loop_
_entity.id
_entity.type
_entity.pdbx_description
1 polymer ?
#
loop_
_entity_poly.entity_id
_entity_poly.type
_entity_poly.pdbx_seq_one_letter_code
_entity_poly.pdbx_strand_id
1 'polypeptide(L)'
;MYSFQQNEIEIEIFLDIFQNEKPEVSITESTIIVKTKNEMLIKGKLFAKIDKHEISFIQSIQNSTIMIIKLIKKESKIWPVLIISELSGEIDSHSQFILSQFLLTQGEIEKSYELLVKSVEKQNLPAIERLGSIYTHGSEVYNIQPDLQKAFQFWESLAKKNNSLAQFMIGINYHFGEICEKNFLQAEKYYKLAKQNGYPLAALNLGHLYFEGGFGIQKSDEFAVEFWEYSSEFDLNSEAMKNLCVMYLFGRGIKKNIKKAKEYLDKARKIDPEIEIPEDLENLINKEIKEEEENLKKIEKENLKGNLKENQNENQNENFTSFHFSGNHLVSLICLVGIGLVTKYKSKK
;
A
#
# COMPACT_ATOMS: atom_id res chain seq x y z
N MET A 1 22.24 -7.15 -17.04
CA MET A 1 22.39 -8.54 -16.56
C MET A 1 23.46 -9.20 -17.42
N TYR A 2 24.52 -9.70 -16.81
CA TYR A 2 25.63 -10.35 -17.50
C TYR A 2 25.83 -11.75 -16.91
N SER A 3 25.83 -12.78 -17.76
CA SER A 3 26.21 -14.15 -17.36
C SER A 3 27.67 -14.40 -17.72
N PHE A 4 28.44 -14.92 -16.76
CA PHE A 4 29.84 -15.29 -16.93
C PHE A 4 30.03 -16.76 -16.54
N GLN A 5 30.93 -17.43 -17.26
CA GLN A 5 31.23 -18.84 -17.06
C GLN A 5 32.73 -18.99 -16.74
N GLN A 6 33.04 -19.50 -15.55
CA GLN A 6 34.41 -19.84 -15.17
C GLN A 6 34.39 -21.08 -14.25
N ASN A 7 35.15 -22.13 -14.60
CA ASN A 7 35.32 -23.37 -13.82
C ASN A 7 33.98 -23.99 -13.30
N GLU A 8 33.09 -24.37 -14.20
CA GLU A 8 31.78 -25.04 -13.93
C GLU A 8 30.75 -24.22 -13.13
N ILE A 9 31.05 -22.95 -12.83
CA ILE A 9 30.16 -22.04 -12.11
C ILE A 9 29.60 -21.02 -13.11
N GLU A 10 28.27 -20.93 -13.18
CA GLU A 10 27.59 -19.87 -13.90
C GLU A 10 27.23 -18.74 -12.92
N ILE A 11 27.59 -17.52 -13.30
CA ILE A 11 27.53 -16.35 -12.46
C ILE A 11 26.67 -15.30 -13.14
N GLU A 12 25.48 -15.09 -12.61
CA GLU A 12 24.63 -13.98 -13.03
C GLU A 12 24.95 -12.77 -12.19
N ILE A 13 25.52 -11.75 -12.85
CA ILE A 13 25.86 -10.48 -12.23
C ILE A 13 24.87 -9.43 -12.72
N PHE A 14 24.16 -8.86 -11.76
CA PHE A 14 23.32 -7.69 -11.97
C PHE A 14 24.14 -6.44 -11.65
N LEU A 15 24.73 -5.89 -12.70
CA LEU A 15 25.45 -4.63 -12.66
C LEU A 15 24.56 -3.56 -13.25
N ASP A 16 24.07 -2.67 -12.39
CA ASP A 16 23.44 -1.40 -12.78
C ASP A 16 24.56 -0.36 -12.96
N ILE A 17 25.42 -0.59 -13.94
CA ILE A 17 26.49 0.36 -14.28
C ILE A 17 25.86 1.37 -15.23
N PHE A 18 25.94 2.66 -14.88
CA PHE A 18 25.45 3.81 -15.67
C PHE A 18 26.17 4.01 -17.02
N GLN A 19 26.86 2.99 -17.55
CA GLN A 19 27.63 3.07 -18.79
C GLN A 19 27.40 1.80 -19.61
N ASN A 20 27.19 1.98 -20.92
CA ASN A 20 26.93 0.94 -21.93
C ASN A 20 28.12 -0.01 -22.17
N GLU A 21 28.81 -0.44 -21.11
CA GLU A 21 30.05 -1.20 -21.19
C GLU A 21 29.92 -2.55 -20.48
N LYS A 22 30.45 -3.60 -21.11
CA LYS A 22 30.51 -4.93 -20.53
C LYS A 22 31.70 -5.01 -19.56
N PRO A 23 31.49 -5.27 -18.26
CA PRO A 23 32.55 -5.31 -17.27
C PRO A 23 33.40 -6.59 -17.41
N GLU A 24 34.68 -6.51 -17.06
CA GLU A 24 35.56 -7.66 -16.89
C GLU A 24 35.42 -8.21 -15.48
N VAL A 25 35.21 -9.51 -15.34
CA VAL A 25 34.99 -10.16 -14.05
C VAL A 25 36.03 -11.25 -13.90
N SER A 26 36.74 -11.25 -12.77
CA SER A 26 37.65 -12.32 -12.39
C SER A 26 37.40 -12.79 -10.97
N ILE A 27 37.64 -14.08 -10.74
CA ILE A 27 37.32 -14.76 -9.50
C ILE A 27 38.57 -15.48 -9.02
N THR A 28 38.85 -15.31 -7.74
CA THR A 28 39.87 -16.06 -6.99
C THR A 28 39.18 -16.88 -5.90
N GLU A 29 39.93 -17.71 -5.15
CA GLU A 29 39.38 -18.61 -4.13
C GLU A 29 38.43 -17.94 -3.11
N SER A 30 38.59 -16.64 -2.84
CA SER A 30 37.75 -15.91 -1.89
C SER A 30 37.37 -14.49 -2.32
N THR A 31 37.73 -14.07 -3.53
CA THR A 31 37.51 -12.68 -3.97
C THR A 31 36.97 -12.62 -5.38
N ILE A 32 35.94 -11.80 -5.59
CA ILE A 32 35.41 -11.44 -6.91
C ILE A 32 35.88 -10.03 -7.22
N ILE A 33 36.52 -9.87 -8.38
CA ILE A 33 37.06 -8.62 -8.88
C ILE A 33 36.28 -8.26 -10.12
N VAL A 34 35.63 -7.09 -10.11
CA VAL A 34 35.02 -6.52 -11.31
C VAL A 34 35.79 -5.28 -11.72
N LYS A 35 36.26 -5.28 -12.96
CA LYS A 35 37.00 -4.19 -13.60
C LYS A 35 36.14 -3.57 -14.69
N THR A 36 36.11 -2.23 -14.71
CA THR A 36 35.59 -1.44 -15.83
C THR A 36 36.75 -0.66 -16.47
N LYS A 37 36.61 -0.19 -17.72
CA LYS A 37 37.68 0.53 -18.44
C LYS A 37 38.13 1.81 -17.74
N ASN A 38 37.27 2.44 -16.95
CA ASN A 38 37.57 3.64 -16.16
C ASN A 38 38.23 3.32 -14.80
N GLU A 39 39.00 2.24 -14.72
CA GLU A 39 39.76 1.81 -13.52
C GLU A 39 38.92 1.56 -12.26
N MET A 40 37.59 1.44 -12.35
CA MET A 40 36.78 1.11 -11.18
C MET A 40 37.00 -0.36 -10.83
N LEU A 41 37.73 -0.59 -9.74
CA LEU A 41 38.06 -1.91 -9.21
C LEU A 41 37.11 -2.24 -8.05
N ILE A 42 36.13 -3.09 -8.32
CA ILE A 42 35.22 -3.59 -7.29
C ILE A 42 35.80 -4.89 -6.73
N LYS A 43 36.16 -4.90 -5.43
CA LYS A 43 36.62 -6.11 -4.72
C LYS A 43 35.56 -6.57 -3.74
N GLY A 44 35.01 -7.75 -3.97
CA GLY A 44 34.07 -8.42 -3.09
C GLY A 44 34.68 -9.65 -2.42
N LYS A 45 34.40 -9.90 -1.13
CA LYS A 45 34.75 -11.15 -0.46
C LYS A 45 33.64 -12.18 -0.62
N LEU A 46 34.00 -13.40 -0.98
CA LEU A 46 33.11 -14.55 -1.08
C LEU A 46 32.92 -15.17 0.31
N PHE A 47 31.69 -15.15 0.84
CA PHE A 47 31.35 -15.81 2.10
C PHE A 47 30.42 -16.99 1.81
N ALA A 48 30.93 -18.23 1.76
CA ALA A 48 30.09 -19.41 1.57
C ALA A 48 30.62 -20.67 2.30
N LYS A 49 29.73 -21.33 3.06
CA LYS A 49 29.78 -22.76 3.43
C LYS A 49 28.43 -23.39 3.09
N ILE A 50 28.48 -24.59 2.51
CA ILE A 50 27.42 -25.27 1.75
C ILE A 50 26.41 -25.95 2.69
N ASP A 51 25.18 -25.41 2.84
CA ASP A 51 23.89 -26.14 2.75
C ASP A 51 22.61 -25.31 3.00
N LYS A 52 21.73 -25.33 1.98
CA LYS A 52 20.24 -25.34 1.96
C LYS A 52 19.36 -24.08 2.24
N HIS A 53 18.81 -23.57 1.11
CA HIS A 53 17.52 -22.90 0.79
C HIS A 53 17.49 -21.38 0.52
N GLU A 54 16.68 -21.03 -0.49
CA GLU A 54 16.66 -19.81 -1.34
C GLU A 54 16.14 -18.54 -0.66
N ILE A 55 16.75 -17.39 -1.03
CA ILE A 55 16.14 -16.06 -0.98
C ILE A 55 16.59 -15.27 -2.21
N SER A 56 15.66 -14.66 -2.94
CA SER A 56 15.89 -13.70 -4.03
C SER A 56 15.38 -12.32 -3.63
N PHE A 57 16.24 -11.29 -3.72
CA PHE A 57 15.85 -9.88 -3.66
C PHE A 57 16.81 -9.06 -4.53
N ILE A 58 16.31 -8.10 -5.32
CA ILE A 58 17.10 -7.20 -6.16
C ILE A 58 16.58 -5.79 -5.95
N GLN A 59 17.42 -4.87 -5.47
CA GLN A 59 17.16 -3.44 -5.57
C GLN A 59 18.49 -2.70 -5.73
N SER A 60 18.60 -1.86 -6.78
CA SER A 60 19.70 -0.90 -6.91
C SER A 60 19.37 0.34 -6.09
N ILE A 61 20.33 0.84 -5.31
CA ILE A 61 20.20 2.10 -4.58
C ILE A 61 21.33 3.02 -5.08
N GLN A 62 20.95 4.20 -5.54
CA GLN A 62 21.90 5.21 -6.03
C GLN A 62 22.91 5.58 -4.94
N ASN A 63 24.18 5.70 -5.36
CA ASN A 63 25.41 5.97 -4.61
C ASN A 63 26.13 4.76 -3.98
N SER A 64 25.57 3.56 -4.12
CA SER A 64 26.10 2.30 -3.58
C SER A 64 25.91 1.17 -4.60
N THR A 65 26.96 0.71 -5.29
CA THR A 65 26.81 -0.42 -6.23
C THR A 65 26.71 -1.72 -5.45
N ILE A 66 25.50 -2.10 -5.04
CA ILE A 66 25.23 -3.45 -4.51
C ILE A 66 25.36 -4.42 -5.68
N MET A 67 26.30 -5.37 -5.59
CA MET A 67 26.48 -6.42 -6.58
C MET A 67 25.92 -7.73 -6.02
N ILE A 68 24.69 -8.07 -6.40
CA ILE A 68 24.11 -9.36 -6.04
C ILE A 68 24.56 -10.36 -7.10
N ILE A 69 25.31 -11.38 -6.68
CA ILE A 69 25.79 -12.44 -7.56
C ILE A 69 25.00 -13.71 -7.25
N LYS A 70 24.21 -14.17 -8.22
CA LYS A 70 23.58 -15.49 -8.16
C LYS A 70 24.56 -16.50 -8.75
N LEU A 71 24.98 -17.47 -7.94
CA LEU A 71 25.79 -18.61 -8.41
C LEU A 71 24.85 -19.79 -8.71
N ILE A 72 24.82 -20.21 -9.97
CA ILE A 72 24.05 -21.38 -10.42
C ILE A 72 25.06 -22.51 -10.69
N LYS A 73 24.99 -23.60 -9.91
CA LYS A 73 25.68 -24.86 -10.24
C LYS A 73 24.75 -25.75 -11.04
N LYS A 74 25.18 -26.15 -12.24
CA LYS A 74 24.34 -26.79 -13.27
C LYS A 74 23.71 -28.13 -12.89
N GLU A 75 24.20 -28.80 -11.85
CA GLU A 75 23.70 -30.14 -11.47
C GLU A 75 23.21 -30.29 -10.02
N SER A 76 23.40 -29.29 -9.14
CA SER A 76 22.73 -29.29 -7.82
C SER A 76 22.76 -27.91 -7.15
N LYS A 77 21.55 -27.36 -6.94
CA LYS A 77 21.18 -26.22 -6.06
C LYS A 77 21.76 -24.84 -6.39
N ILE A 78 20.86 -23.86 -6.30
CA ILE A 78 21.06 -22.42 -6.46
C ILE A 78 21.57 -21.83 -5.13
N TRP A 79 22.58 -20.96 -5.17
CA TRP A 79 23.09 -20.25 -3.99
C TRP A 79 23.04 -18.73 -4.21
N PRO A 80 22.39 -17.96 -3.33
CA PRO A 80 22.58 -16.52 -3.33
C PRO A 80 23.94 -16.19 -2.69
N VAL A 81 24.81 -15.48 -3.42
CA VAL A 81 26.03 -14.89 -2.86
C VAL A 81 25.81 -13.39 -2.70
N LEU A 82 25.82 -12.92 -1.46
CA LEU A 82 25.77 -11.50 -1.14
C LEU A 82 27.19 -10.93 -1.27
N ILE A 83 27.43 -10.09 -2.26
CA ILE A 83 28.66 -9.31 -2.37
C ILE A 83 28.33 -7.86 -2.08
N ILE A 84 28.70 -7.42 -0.88
CA ILE A 84 28.66 -6.01 -0.53
C ILE A 84 30.00 -5.43 -0.95
N SER A 85 30.01 -4.66 -2.02
CA SER A 85 31.15 -3.83 -2.39
C SER A 85 30.75 -2.37 -2.29
N GLU A 86 31.49 -1.58 -1.54
CA GLU A 86 31.40 -0.13 -1.67
C GLU A 86 32.76 0.53 -1.61
N LEU A 87 32.93 1.52 -2.50
CA LEU A 87 34.10 2.36 -2.71
C LEU A 87 34.34 3.38 -1.57
N SER A 88 33.48 3.41 -0.55
CA SER A 88 33.33 4.52 0.41
C SER A 88 33.68 4.18 1.87
N GLY A 89 33.82 2.90 2.22
CA GLY A 89 34.18 2.45 3.58
C GLY A 89 33.03 2.26 4.58
N GLU A 90 31.80 2.70 4.27
CA GLU A 90 30.61 2.42 5.09
C GLU A 90 29.51 1.71 4.29
N ILE A 91 28.90 0.68 4.89
CA ILE A 91 27.78 -0.08 4.29
C ILE A 91 26.46 0.72 4.46
N ASP A 92 25.63 0.77 3.42
CA ASP A 92 24.28 1.37 3.47
C ASP A 92 23.33 0.62 4.42
N SER A 93 22.23 1.26 4.80
CA SER A 93 21.30 0.73 5.81
C SER A 93 20.63 -0.58 5.41
N HIS A 94 20.29 -0.76 4.13
CA HIS A 94 19.60 -1.95 3.66
C HIS A 94 20.57 -3.12 3.54
N SER A 95 21.78 -2.87 3.04
CA SER A 95 22.86 -3.87 3.02
C SER A 95 23.27 -4.31 4.44
N GLN A 96 23.29 -3.40 5.42
CA GLN A 96 23.49 -3.75 6.83
C GLN A 96 22.39 -4.71 7.33
N PHE A 97 21.13 -4.46 6.99
CA PHE A 97 20.03 -5.36 7.34
C PHE A 97 20.18 -6.74 6.68
N ILE A 98 20.42 -6.80 5.36
CA ILE A 98 20.59 -8.09 4.66
C ILE A 98 21.79 -8.86 5.23
N LEU A 99 22.92 -8.19 5.47
CA LEU A 99 24.10 -8.82 6.07
C LEU A 99 23.80 -9.32 7.48
N SER A 100 23.01 -8.59 8.27
CA SER A 100 22.57 -9.04 9.59
C SER A 100 21.82 -10.38 9.49
N GLN A 101 20.89 -10.52 8.54
CA GLN A 101 20.15 -11.77 8.34
C GLN A 101 21.08 -12.89 7.86
N PHE A 102 22.01 -12.60 6.96
CA PHE A 102 22.98 -13.60 6.49
C PHE A 102 23.86 -14.11 7.64
N LEU A 103 24.47 -13.21 8.42
CA LEU A 103 25.32 -13.60 9.57
C LEU A 103 24.55 -14.42 10.60
N LEU A 104 23.26 -14.13 10.78
CA LEU A 104 22.38 -14.94 11.63
C LEU A 104 22.33 -16.40 11.16
N THR A 105 22.20 -16.64 9.84
CA THR A 105 22.19 -18.01 9.28
C THR A 105 23.53 -18.72 9.42
N GLN A 106 24.64 -17.98 9.56
CA GLN A 106 25.97 -18.52 9.80
C GLN A 106 26.27 -18.76 11.30
N GLY A 107 25.33 -18.45 12.20
CA GLY A 107 25.53 -18.55 13.64
C GLY A 107 26.35 -17.39 14.25
N GLU A 108 26.65 -16.35 13.47
CA GLU A 108 27.38 -15.15 13.90
C GLU A 108 26.40 -14.15 14.54
N ILE A 109 25.79 -14.57 15.65
CA ILE A 109 24.64 -13.91 16.29
C ILE A 109 24.97 -12.48 16.75
N GLU A 110 26.12 -12.28 17.40
CA GLU A 110 26.52 -10.96 17.92
C GLU A 110 26.73 -9.94 16.80
N LYS A 111 27.46 -10.33 15.74
CA LYS A 111 27.70 -9.48 14.57
C LYS A 111 26.41 -9.21 13.79
N SER A 112 25.53 -10.20 13.70
CA SER A 112 24.19 -10.03 13.15
C SER A 112 23.43 -8.95 13.90
N TYR A 113 23.37 -9.03 15.23
CA TYR A 113 22.66 -8.05 16.05
C TYR A 113 23.26 -6.65 15.93
N GLU A 114 24.59 -6.52 15.94
CA GLU A 114 25.28 -5.23 15.78
C GLU A 114 24.89 -4.54 14.45
N LEU A 115 24.87 -5.30 13.34
CA LEU A 115 24.49 -4.75 12.04
C LEU A 115 23.01 -4.43 11.94
N LEU A 116 22.15 -5.22 12.60
CA LEU A 116 20.73 -4.90 12.72
C LEU A 116 20.53 -3.54 13.42
N VAL A 117 21.24 -3.29 14.53
CA VAL A 117 21.19 -2.01 15.25
C VAL A 117 21.70 -0.85 14.39
N LYS A 118 22.84 -1.01 13.71
CA LYS A 118 23.38 0.02 12.79
C LYS A 118 22.40 0.35 11.66
N SER A 119 21.72 -0.66 11.14
CA SER A 119 20.70 -0.48 10.11
C SER A 119 19.51 0.36 10.62
N VAL A 120 19.10 0.14 11.87
CA VAL A 120 18.07 0.95 12.54
C VAL A 120 18.52 2.39 12.77
N GLU A 121 19.78 2.62 13.15
CA GLU A 121 20.32 3.98 13.32
C GLU A 121 20.20 4.80 12.03
N LYS A 122 20.30 4.14 10.87
CA LYS A 122 20.11 4.70 9.53
C LYS A 122 18.66 4.64 9.03
N GLN A 123 17.68 4.43 9.92
CA GLN A 123 16.23 4.43 9.66
C GLN A 123 15.75 3.38 8.65
N ASN A 124 16.42 2.23 8.55
CA ASN A 124 15.96 1.14 7.70
C ASN A 124 14.66 0.51 8.24
N LEU A 125 13.58 0.56 7.45
CA LEU A 125 12.26 0.11 7.88
C LEU A 125 12.22 -1.40 8.27
N PRO A 126 12.70 -2.34 7.42
CA PRO A 126 12.78 -3.76 7.80
C PRO A 126 13.57 -4.02 9.09
N ALA A 127 14.68 -3.30 9.29
CA ALA A 127 15.48 -3.43 10.51
C ALA A 127 14.72 -2.91 11.75
N ILE A 128 14.02 -1.78 11.61
CA ILE A 128 13.20 -1.19 12.66
C ILE A 128 12.08 -2.13 13.08
N GLU A 129 11.36 -2.70 12.12
CA GLU A 129 10.30 -3.68 12.37
C GLU A 129 10.86 -4.92 13.08
N ARG A 130 12.00 -5.43 12.59
CA ARG A 130 12.65 -6.60 13.18
C ARG A 130 13.11 -6.34 14.62
N LEU A 131 13.83 -5.24 14.86
CA LEU A 131 14.35 -4.93 16.19
C LEU A 131 13.24 -4.56 17.18
N GLY A 132 12.22 -3.82 16.71
CA GLY A 132 11.03 -3.54 17.48
C GLY A 132 10.31 -4.81 17.91
N SER A 133 10.13 -5.78 16.99
CA SER A 133 9.54 -7.08 17.31
C SER A 133 10.38 -7.89 18.29
N ILE A 134 11.71 -7.87 18.17
CA ILE A 134 12.64 -8.52 19.12
C ILE A 134 12.45 -7.96 20.53
N TYR A 135 12.28 -6.65 20.70
CA TYR A 135 12.04 -6.09 22.03
C TYR A 135 10.64 -6.41 22.55
N THR A 136 9.61 -6.37 21.70
CA THR A 136 8.23 -6.66 22.11
C THR A 136 8.01 -8.12 22.50
N HIS A 137 8.53 -9.07 21.70
CA HIS A 137 8.23 -10.50 21.82
C HIS A 137 9.44 -11.33 22.27
N GLY A 138 10.59 -10.71 22.47
CA GLY A 138 11.83 -11.42 22.68
C GLY A 138 12.37 -12.07 21.40
N SER A 139 13.54 -12.68 21.53
CA SER A 139 14.15 -13.52 20.50
C SER A 139 15.04 -14.54 21.15
N GLU A 140 14.69 -15.82 21.02
CA GLU A 140 15.55 -16.93 21.45
C GLU A 140 16.89 -16.91 20.74
N VAL A 141 16.90 -16.59 19.44
CA VAL A 141 18.11 -16.55 18.61
C VAL A 141 19.11 -15.50 19.12
N TYR A 142 18.63 -14.32 19.51
CA TYR A 142 19.48 -13.28 20.10
C TYR A 142 19.60 -13.38 21.63
N ASN A 143 18.98 -14.39 22.25
CA ASN A 143 18.87 -14.54 23.70
C ASN A 143 18.34 -13.28 24.41
N ILE A 144 17.33 -12.63 23.80
CA ILE A 144 16.67 -11.44 24.33
C ILE A 144 15.30 -11.85 24.83
N GLN A 145 15.01 -11.56 26.10
CA GLN A 145 13.67 -11.76 26.65
C GLN A 145 12.74 -10.60 26.23
N PRO A 146 11.42 -10.84 26.10
CA PRO A 146 10.46 -9.78 25.86
C PRO A 146 10.55 -8.69 26.93
N ASP A 147 10.57 -7.44 26.50
CA ASP A 147 10.60 -6.27 27.38
C ASP A 147 9.80 -5.13 26.72
N LEU A 148 8.53 -5.02 27.12
CA LEU A 148 7.61 -4.02 26.60
C LEU A 148 8.08 -2.60 26.93
N GLN A 149 8.71 -2.37 28.09
CA GLN A 149 9.22 -1.04 28.45
C GLN A 149 10.38 -0.63 27.53
N LYS A 150 11.28 -1.56 27.23
CA LYS A 150 12.37 -1.34 26.27
C LYS A 150 11.85 -1.14 24.86
N ALA A 151 10.82 -1.91 24.44
CA ALA A 151 10.16 -1.70 23.16
C ALA A 151 9.54 -0.30 23.07
N PHE A 152 8.85 0.16 24.13
CA PHE A 152 8.29 1.50 24.19
C PHE A 152 9.37 2.59 24.06
N GLN A 153 10.47 2.49 24.81
CA GLN A 153 11.59 3.43 24.71
C GLN A 153 12.22 3.43 23.31
N PHE A 154 12.35 2.26 22.70
CA PHE A 154 12.83 2.11 21.33
C PHE A 154 11.93 2.86 20.33
N TRP A 155 10.62 2.59 20.35
CA TRP A 155 9.66 3.28 19.49
C TRP A 155 9.63 4.79 19.77
N GLU A 156 9.70 5.20 21.04
CA GLU A 156 9.69 6.61 21.41
C GLU A 156 10.91 7.34 20.84
N SER A 157 12.08 6.71 20.89
CA SER A 157 13.33 7.26 20.34
C SER A 157 13.26 7.47 18.82
N LEU A 158 12.62 6.55 18.09
CA LEU A 158 12.45 6.63 16.64
C LEU A 158 11.33 7.62 16.25
N ALA A 159 10.26 7.67 17.05
CA ALA A 159 9.16 8.63 16.85
C ALA A 159 9.65 10.08 16.97
N LYS A 160 10.57 10.34 17.92
CA LYS A 160 11.27 11.64 18.07
C LYS A 160 12.13 12.00 16.86
N LYS A 161 12.54 11.02 16.05
CA LYS A 161 13.26 11.18 14.78
C LYS A 161 12.34 11.17 13.55
N ASN A 162 11.04 11.43 13.73
CA ASN A 162 10.02 11.45 12.68
C ASN A 162 9.82 10.12 11.93
N ASN A 163 10.17 8.99 12.53
CA ASN A 163 9.83 7.69 11.94
C ASN A 163 8.31 7.45 12.07
N SER A 164 7.63 7.29 10.94
CA SER A 164 6.17 7.26 10.87
C SER A 164 5.57 5.97 11.45
N LEU A 165 6.20 4.82 11.23
CA LEU A 165 5.84 3.55 11.89
C LEU A 165 5.99 3.68 13.41
N ALA A 166 7.09 4.24 13.90
CA ALA A 166 7.30 4.40 15.33
C ALA A 166 6.28 5.35 15.97
N GLN A 167 5.94 6.45 15.30
CA GLN A 167 4.85 7.33 15.73
C GLN A 167 3.52 6.57 15.80
N PHE A 168 3.21 5.73 14.83
CA PHE A 168 2.03 4.88 14.85
C PHE A 168 2.04 3.90 16.04
N MET A 169 3.17 3.22 16.30
CA MET A 169 3.31 2.29 17.43
C MET A 169 3.13 2.98 18.79
N ILE A 170 3.64 4.20 18.95
CA ILE A 170 3.39 5.00 20.16
C ILE A 170 1.91 5.39 20.26
N GLY A 171 1.27 5.74 19.14
CA GLY A 171 -0.17 6.02 19.10
C GLY A 171 -1.02 4.82 19.55
N ILE A 172 -0.68 3.61 19.08
CA ILE A 172 -1.29 2.34 19.50
C ILE A 172 -1.18 2.17 21.02
N ASN A 173 0.01 2.42 21.57
CA ASN A 173 0.22 2.23 23.00
C ASN A 173 -0.64 3.18 23.85
N TYR A 174 -0.73 4.45 23.47
CA TYR A 174 -1.62 5.40 24.16
C TYR A 174 -3.10 5.10 23.95
N HIS A 175 -3.48 4.50 22.83
CA HIS A 175 -4.87 4.12 22.55
C HIS A 175 -5.31 2.97 23.46
N PHE A 176 -4.55 1.87 23.51
CA PHE A 176 -4.93 0.67 24.26
C PHE A 176 -4.40 0.62 25.69
N GLY A 177 -3.42 1.46 26.02
CA GLY A 177 -2.84 1.58 27.35
C GLY A 177 -2.14 0.32 27.83
N GLU A 178 -1.46 -0.40 26.92
CA GLU A 178 -0.79 -1.67 27.22
C GLU A 178 0.48 -1.49 28.07
N ILE A 179 1.13 -0.33 27.98
CA ILE A 179 2.41 -0.03 28.67
C ILE A 179 2.29 1.25 29.50
N CYS A 180 1.68 2.30 28.94
CA CYS A 180 1.32 3.51 29.68
C CYS A 180 -0.21 3.62 29.87
N GLU A 181 -0.66 4.57 30.70
CA GLU A 181 -2.10 4.83 30.86
C GLU A 181 -2.73 5.26 29.53
N LYS A 182 -3.96 4.77 29.27
CA LYS A 182 -4.74 5.16 28.10
C LYS A 182 -4.87 6.68 28.02
N ASN A 183 -4.54 7.25 26.87
CA ASN A 183 -4.62 8.67 26.61
C ASN A 183 -4.95 8.93 25.14
N PHE A 184 -6.23 9.14 24.83
CA PHE A 184 -6.67 9.29 23.44
C PHE A 184 -6.16 10.58 22.80
N LEU A 185 -5.92 11.64 23.56
CA LEU A 185 -5.32 12.87 23.04
C LEU A 185 -3.86 12.65 22.59
N GLN A 186 -3.09 11.86 23.33
CA GLN A 186 -1.75 11.47 22.89
C GLN A 186 -1.82 10.51 21.69
N ALA A 187 -2.72 9.53 21.72
CA ALA A 187 -2.92 8.62 20.59
C ALA A 187 -3.26 9.39 19.30
N GLU A 188 -4.23 10.31 19.37
CA GLU A 188 -4.62 11.20 18.27
C GLU A 188 -3.43 12.01 17.74
N LYS A 189 -2.65 12.63 18.64
CA LYS A 189 -1.46 13.40 18.27
C LYS A 189 -0.46 12.54 17.49
N TYR A 190 -0.13 11.35 18.00
CA TYR A 190 0.85 10.46 17.38
C TYR A 190 0.34 9.85 16.08
N TYR A 191 -0.93 9.49 15.98
CA TYR A 191 -1.51 9.07 14.71
C TYR A 191 -1.55 10.19 13.67
N LYS A 192 -1.84 11.44 14.05
CA LYS A 192 -1.77 12.60 13.15
C LYS A 192 -0.35 12.79 12.61
N LEU A 193 0.67 12.67 13.46
CA LEU A 193 2.08 12.73 13.06
C LEU A 193 2.44 11.57 12.11
N ALA A 194 2.06 10.34 12.45
CA ALA A 194 2.32 9.17 11.61
C ALA A 194 1.68 9.31 10.22
N LYS A 195 0.42 9.76 10.16
CA LYS A 195 -0.28 10.07 8.89
C LYS A 195 0.48 11.10 8.07
N GLN A 196 0.88 12.21 8.69
CA GLN A 196 1.64 13.29 8.03
C GLN A 196 2.99 12.82 7.50
N ASN A 197 3.65 11.88 8.20
CA ASN A 197 4.92 11.29 7.79
C ASN A 197 4.74 10.03 6.91
N GLY A 198 3.56 9.82 6.33
CA GLY A 198 3.34 8.81 5.30
C GLY A 198 3.09 7.39 5.82
N TYR A 199 2.46 7.24 7.00
CA TYR A 199 1.96 5.95 7.49
C TYR A 199 0.42 5.89 7.38
N PRO A 200 -0.14 5.32 6.29
CA PRO A 200 -1.57 5.41 5.99
C PRO A 200 -2.49 4.75 7.03
N LEU A 201 -2.05 3.65 7.66
CA LEU A 201 -2.83 2.95 8.69
C LEU A 201 -3.11 3.83 9.92
N ALA A 202 -2.35 4.89 10.14
CA ALA A 202 -2.64 5.85 11.20
C ALA A 202 -3.98 6.59 10.97
N ALA A 203 -4.37 6.81 9.71
CA ALA A 203 -5.65 7.42 9.39
C ALA A 203 -6.82 6.50 9.73
N LEU A 204 -6.72 5.19 9.51
CA LEU A 204 -7.74 4.23 9.95
C LEU A 204 -8.03 4.37 11.45
N ASN A 205 -6.98 4.37 12.27
CA ASN A 205 -7.10 4.47 13.72
C ASN A 205 -7.59 5.84 14.18
N LEU A 206 -7.24 6.93 13.47
CA LEU A 206 -7.87 8.23 13.71
C LEU A 206 -9.37 8.18 13.46
N GLY A 207 -9.78 7.52 12.38
CA GLY A 207 -11.20 7.35 12.07
C GLY A 207 -11.94 6.61 13.19
N HIS A 208 -11.37 5.50 13.70
CA HIS A 208 -11.93 4.79 14.86
C HIS A 208 -12.00 5.67 16.11
N LEU A 209 -10.93 6.41 16.39
CA LEU A 209 -10.82 7.25 17.57
C LEU A 209 -11.88 8.37 17.59
N TYR A 210 -12.19 8.99 16.44
CA TYR A 210 -13.30 9.94 16.33
C TYR A 210 -14.67 9.28 16.27
N PHE A 211 -14.80 8.09 15.70
CA PHE A 211 -16.06 7.35 15.65
C PHE A 211 -16.54 6.90 17.04
N GLU A 212 -15.59 6.49 17.88
CA GLU A 212 -15.84 6.07 19.26
C GLU A 212 -15.95 7.27 20.20
N GLY A 213 -15.02 8.23 20.08
CA GLY A 213 -14.84 9.33 21.03
C GLY A 213 -14.34 8.84 22.41
N GLY A 214 -14.39 9.73 23.42
CA GLY A 214 -13.98 9.42 24.79
C GLY A 214 -12.57 9.92 25.13
N PHE A 215 -12.21 9.87 26.43
CA PHE A 215 -10.92 10.31 26.98
C PHE A 215 -10.44 11.69 26.46
N GLY A 216 -11.37 12.64 26.34
CA GLY A 216 -11.09 14.00 25.86
C GLY A 216 -11.26 14.20 24.35
N ILE A 217 -11.55 13.15 23.58
CA ILE A 217 -11.92 13.25 22.18
C ILE A 217 -13.43 13.32 22.05
N GLN A 218 -13.92 14.35 21.37
CA GLN A 218 -15.31 14.46 21.00
C GLN A 218 -15.61 13.53 19.82
N LYS A 219 -16.61 12.67 19.98
CA LYS A 219 -17.11 11.82 18.91
C LYS A 219 -17.56 12.65 17.71
N SER A 220 -17.12 12.26 16.51
CA SER A 220 -17.44 12.92 15.24
C SER A 220 -17.46 11.88 14.12
N ASP A 221 -18.64 11.63 13.57
CA ASP A 221 -18.80 10.69 12.46
C ASP A 221 -18.25 11.29 11.15
N GLU A 222 -18.34 12.61 11.00
CA GLU A 222 -17.80 13.36 9.87
C GLU A 222 -16.27 13.22 9.82
N PHE A 223 -15.58 13.39 10.96
CA PHE A 223 -14.13 13.18 11.00
C PHE A 223 -13.77 11.71 10.82
N ALA A 224 -14.56 10.78 11.37
CA ALA A 224 -14.34 9.36 11.15
C ALA A 224 -14.34 9.02 9.65
N VAL A 225 -15.36 9.50 8.93
CA VAL A 225 -15.45 9.35 7.48
C VAL A 225 -14.26 9.99 6.76
N GLU A 226 -13.89 11.23 7.08
CA GLU A 226 -12.75 11.91 6.45
C GLU A 226 -11.46 11.09 6.56
N PHE A 227 -11.16 10.58 7.76
CA PHE A 227 -9.95 9.78 7.98
C PHE A 227 -10.02 8.40 7.32
N TRP A 228 -11.19 7.77 7.29
CA TRP A 228 -11.36 6.50 6.57
C TRP A 228 -11.33 6.67 5.05
N GLU A 229 -11.87 7.76 4.50
CA GLU A 229 -11.75 8.10 3.07
C GLU A 229 -10.27 8.23 2.70
N TYR A 230 -9.51 9.04 3.45
CA TYR A 230 -8.06 9.14 3.27
C TYR A 230 -7.37 7.78 3.36
N SER A 231 -7.71 6.95 4.36
CA SER A 231 -7.08 5.64 4.52
C SER A 231 -7.44 4.66 3.39
N SER A 232 -8.61 4.80 2.78
CA SER A 232 -9.08 3.94 1.70
C SER A 232 -8.42 4.21 0.35
N GLU A 233 -7.75 5.36 0.19
CA GLU A 233 -6.99 5.70 -1.02
C GLU A 233 -5.70 4.89 -1.14
N PHE A 234 -5.25 4.27 -0.04
CA PHE A 234 -4.09 3.40 -0.03
C PHE A 234 -4.56 1.95 -0.16
N ASP A 235 -4.08 1.26 -1.20
CA ASP A 235 -4.57 -0.03 -1.74
C ASP A 235 -4.54 -1.26 -0.77
N LEU A 236 -4.40 -1.05 0.53
CA LEU A 236 -4.27 -2.10 1.55
C LEU A 236 -5.20 -1.93 2.77
N ASN A 237 -6.20 -1.03 2.71
CA ASN A 237 -7.10 -0.84 3.85
C ASN A 237 -8.56 -1.22 3.58
N SER A 238 -8.79 -2.54 3.47
CA SER A 238 -10.13 -3.14 3.34
C SER A 238 -11.04 -2.79 4.51
N GLU A 239 -10.49 -2.62 5.73
CA GLU A 239 -11.25 -2.24 6.93
C GLU A 239 -11.81 -0.82 6.84
N ALA A 240 -11.01 0.15 6.39
CA ALA A 240 -11.50 1.52 6.14
C ALA A 240 -12.64 1.52 5.11
N MET A 241 -12.51 0.73 4.04
CA MET A 241 -13.54 0.60 3.01
C MET A 241 -14.82 -0.04 3.55
N LYS A 242 -14.71 -1.08 4.39
CA LYS A 242 -15.86 -1.69 5.08
C LYS A 242 -16.57 -0.66 5.98
N ASN A 243 -15.83 0.15 6.72
CA ASN A 243 -16.41 1.20 7.55
C ASN A 243 -17.12 2.26 6.71
N LEU A 244 -16.51 2.71 5.60
CA LEU A 244 -17.15 3.64 4.66
C LEU A 244 -18.42 3.07 4.04
N CYS A 245 -18.45 1.77 3.70
CA CYS A 245 -19.67 1.11 3.24
C CYS A 245 -20.83 1.30 4.23
N VAL A 246 -20.58 1.05 5.52
CA VAL A 246 -21.57 1.24 6.58
C VAL A 246 -21.99 2.71 6.70
N MET A 247 -21.03 3.65 6.67
CA MET A 247 -21.32 5.08 6.79
C MET A 247 -22.17 5.60 5.63
N TYR A 248 -21.89 5.18 4.39
CA TYR A 248 -22.69 5.54 3.21
C TYR A 248 -24.07 4.86 3.18
N LEU A 249 -24.18 3.63 3.70
CA LEU A 249 -25.45 2.91 3.78
C LEU A 249 -26.44 3.62 4.72
N PHE A 250 -25.97 4.03 5.89
CA PHE A 250 -26.84 4.68 6.89
C PHE A 250 -26.85 6.20 6.82
N GLY A 251 -25.95 6.82 6.03
CA GLY A 251 -25.82 8.27 5.96
C GLY A 251 -25.30 8.91 7.24
N ARG A 252 -24.36 8.23 7.92
CA ARG A 252 -23.79 8.67 9.20
C ARG A 252 -22.49 9.44 8.93
N GLY A 253 -22.41 10.70 9.36
CA GLY A 253 -21.25 11.57 9.07
C GLY A 253 -21.05 11.94 7.58
N ILE A 254 -21.88 11.39 6.70
CA ILE A 254 -21.85 11.63 5.25
C ILE A 254 -23.24 11.42 4.65
N LYS A 255 -23.54 12.04 3.51
CA LYS A 255 -24.83 11.85 2.82
C LYS A 255 -25.00 10.38 2.41
N LYS A 256 -26.15 9.79 2.78
CA LYS A 256 -26.55 8.43 2.38
C LYS A 256 -26.40 8.24 0.86
N ASN A 257 -25.73 7.16 0.47
CA ASN A 257 -25.54 6.77 -0.93
C ASN A 257 -25.30 5.26 -1.05
N ILE A 258 -26.33 4.53 -1.44
CA ILE A 258 -26.31 3.06 -1.46
C ILE A 258 -25.39 2.50 -2.55
N LYS A 259 -25.30 3.19 -3.70
CA LYS A 259 -24.38 2.80 -4.76
C LYS A 259 -22.93 2.91 -4.31
N LYS A 260 -22.55 4.01 -3.66
CA LYS A 260 -21.22 4.16 -3.06
C LYS A 260 -20.96 3.13 -1.96
N ALA A 261 -21.96 2.83 -1.12
CA ALA A 261 -21.82 1.77 -0.12
C ALA A 261 -21.43 0.43 -0.76
N LYS A 262 -22.18 0.02 -1.81
CA LYS A 262 -21.88 -1.20 -2.57
C LYS A 262 -20.49 -1.15 -3.22
N GLU A 263 -20.10 -0.03 -3.81
CA GLU A 263 -18.78 0.16 -4.41
C GLU A 263 -17.64 -0.04 -3.40
N TYR A 264 -17.76 0.53 -2.19
CA TYR A 264 -16.76 0.34 -1.14
C TYR A 264 -16.73 -1.10 -0.63
N LEU A 265 -17.88 -1.76 -0.50
CA LEU A 265 -17.95 -3.18 -0.14
C LEU A 265 -17.22 -4.07 -1.15
N ASP A 266 -17.45 -3.81 -2.44
CA ASP A 266 -16.83 -4.56 -3.53
C ASP A 266 -15.32 -4.33 -3.60
N LYS A 267 -14.87 -3.09 -3.37
CA LYS A 267 -13.44 -2.76 -3.26
C LYS A 267 -12.79 -3.48 -2.07
N ALA A 268 -13.45 -3.47 -0.90
CA ALA A 268 -12.96 -4.15 0.30
C ALA A 268 -12.73 -5.64 0.03
N ARG A 269 -13.72 -6.33 -0.54
CA ARG A 269 -13.63 -7.77 -0.91
C ARG A 269 -12.57 -8.07 -1.96
N LYS A 270 -12.36 -7.15 -2.90
CA LYS A 270 -11.35 -7.32 -3.93
C LYS A 270 -9.94 -7.28 -3.34
N ILE A 271 -9.70 -6.41 -2.37
CA ILE A 271 -8.41 -6.28 -1.68
C ILE A 271 -8.22 -7.42 -0.70
N ASP A 272 -9.26 -7.74 0.06
CA ASP A 272 -9.27 -8.75 1.09
C ASP A 272 -10.49 -9.67 0.92
N PRO A 273 -10.36 -10.78 0.18
CA PRO A 273 -11.46 -11.72 -0.03
C PRO A 273 -11.93 -12.40 1.26
N GLU A 274 -11.13 -12.38 2.32
CA GLU A 274 -11.44 -12.98 3.62
C GLU A 274 -12.04 -11.98 4.61
N ILE A 275 -12.21 -10.71 4.22
CA ILE A 275 -12.76 -9.68 5.12
C ILE A 275 -14.14 -10.10 5.62
N GLU A 276 -14.26 -10.15 6.95
CA GLU A 276 -15.53 -10.44 7.60
C GLU A 276 -16.51 -9.30 7.36
N ILE A 277 -17.52 -9.59 6.54
CA ILE A 277 -18.65 -8.71 6.25
C ILE A 277 -19.88 -9.37 6.88
N PRO A 278 -20.59 -8.67 7.78
CA PRO A 278 -21.85 -9.17 8.29
C PRO A 278 -22.81 -9.49 7.13
N GLU A 279 -23.33 -10.72 7.07
CA GLU A 279 -24.22 -11.17 5.99
C GLU A 279 -25.45 -10.26 5.84
N ASP A 280 -25.96 -9.76 6.97
CA ASP A 280 -27.05 -8.78 7.04
C ASP A 280 -26.73 -7.47 6.29
N LEU A 281 -25.46 -7.06 6.23
CA LEU A 281 -25.04 -5.82 5.58
C LEU A 281 -25.23 -5.90 4.07
N GLU A 282 -24.78 -6.99 3.44
CA GLU A 282 -24.93 -7.17 2.00
C GLU A 282 -26.39 -7.36 1.60
N ASN A 283 -27.13 -8.15 2.38
CA ASN A 283 -28.57 -8.33 2.16
C ASN A 283 -29.33 -7.00 2.26
N LEU A 284 -28.98 -6.15 3.22
CA LEU A 284 -29.56 -4.83 3.38
C LEU A 284 -29.24 -3.92 2.18
N ILE A 285 -27.98 -3.85 1.73
CA ILE A 285 -27.58 -3.06 0.56
C ILE A 285 -28.35 -3.51 -0.68
N ASN A 286 -28.39 -4.82 -0.95
CA ASN A 286 -29.09 -5.37 -2.12
C ASN A 286 -30.60 -5.12 -2.06
N LYS A 287 -31.20 -5.15 -0.87
CA LYS A 287 -32.61 -4.81 -0.65
C LYS A 287 -32.86 -3.33 -0.95
N GLU A 288 -32.06 -2.42 -0.39
CA GLU A 288 -32.22 -0.98 -0.61
C GLU A 288 -32.01 -0.58 -2.09
N ILE A 289 -31.06 -1.22 -2.80
CA ILE A 289 -30.89 -1.01 -4.24
C ILE A 289 -32.15 -1.38 -5.01
N LYS A 290 -32.74 -2.55 -4.72
CA LYS A 290 -33.98 -2.99 -5.38
C LYS A 290 -35.14 -2.03 -5.11
N GLU A 291 -35.29 -1.55 -3.87
CA GLU A 291 -36.32 -0.59 -3.51
C GLU A 291 -36.13 0.76 -4.25
N GLU A 292 -34.89 1.26 -4.36
CA GLU A 292 -34.59 2.47 -5.15
C GLU A 292 -34.94 2.27 -6.64
N GLU A 293 -34.54 1.14 -7.24
CA GLU A 293 -34.84 0.83 -8.64
C GLU A 293 -36.35 0.70 -8.91
N GLU A 294 -37.09 0.06 -8.01
CA GLU A 294 -38.55 -0.05 -8.12
C GLU A 294 -39.24 1.32 -8.00
N ASN A 295 -38.77 2.17 -7.11
CA ASN A 295 -39.30 3.52 -6.94
C ASN A 295 -39.01 4.38 -8.18
N LEU A 296 -37.81 4.30 -8.75
CA LEU A 296 -37.45 4.95 -10.01
C LEU A 296 -38.37 4.51 -11.15
N LYS A 297 -38.60 3.20 -11.31
CA LYS A 297 -39.53 2.65 -12.32
C LYS A 297 -40.98 3.15 -12.14
N LYS A 298 -41.44 3.30 -10.89
CA LYS A 298 -42.77 3.87 -10.60
C LYS A 298 -42.86 5.33 -11.03
N ILE A 299 -41.86 6.14 -10.67
CA ILE A 299 -41.78 7.57 -11.05
C ILE A 299 -41.75 7.72 -12.58
N GLU A 300 -40.93 6.93 -13.28
CA GLU A 300 -40.87 6.93 -14.74
C GLU A 300 -42.24 6.60 -15.37
N LYS A 301 -42.94 5.60 -14.83
CA LYS A 301 -44.28 5.21 -15.28
C LYS A 301 -45.32 6.30 -15.02
N GLU A 302 -45.22 7.03 -13.91
CA GLU A 302 -46.11 8.16 -13.59
C GLU A 302 -45.85 9.37 -14.48
N ASN A 303 -44.59 9.72 -14.72
CA ASN A 303 -44.20 10.80 -15.64
C ASN A 303 -44.66 10.50 -17.08
N LEU A 304 -44.53 9.25 -17.54
CA LEU A 304 -45.04 8.81 -18.84
C LEU A 304 -46.58 8.97 -18.93
N LYS A 305 -47.31 8.64 -17.84
CA LYS A 305 -48.76 8.84 -17.79
C LYS A 305 -49.17 10.32 -17.73
N GLY A 306 -48.38 11.16 -17.06
CA GLY A 306 -48.57 12.61 -17.02
C GLY A 306 -48.43 13.24 -18.39
N ASN A 307 -47.33 12.96 -19.09
CA ASN A 307 -47.09 13.45 -20.46
C ASN A 307 -48.14 12.94 -21.47
N LEU A 308 -48.65 11.72 -21.31
CA LEU A 308 -49.75 11.21 -22.13
C LEU A 308 -51.07 11.95 -21.88
N LYS A 309 -51.34 12.38 -20.63
CA LYS A 309 -52.54 13.16 -20.30
C LYS A 309 -52.43 14.62 -20.74
N GLU A 310 -51.25 15.24 -20.65
CA GLU A 310 -51.00 16.58 -21.18
C GLU A 310 -51.14 16.61 -22.71
N ASN A 311 -50.57 15.65 -23.42
CA ASN A 311 -50.75 15.50 -24.87
C ASN A 311 -52.21 15.20 -25.27
N GLN A 312 -53.01 14.57 -24.41
CA GLN A 312 -54.44 14.37 -24.65
C GLN A 312 -55.28 15.61 -24.36
N ASN A 313 -54.89 16.45 -23.40
CA ASN A 313 -55.54 17.72 -23.10
C ASN A 313 -55.18 18.83 -24.11
N GLU A 314 -53.96 18.84 -24.65
CA GLU A 314 -53.59 19.72 -25.77
C GLU A 314 -54.39 19.38 -27.03
N ASN A 315 -54.59 18.08 -27.32
CA ASN A 315 -55.43 17.63 -28.44
C ASN A 315 -56.95 17.86 -28.26
N GLN A 316 -57.41 18.25 -27.06
CA GLN A 316 -58.81 18.62 -26.82
C GLN A 316 -59.06 20.14 -26.80
N ASN A 317 -58.00 20.96 -26.82
CA ASN A 317 -58.09 22.42 -26.84
C ASN A 317 -57.80 23.06 -28.21
N GLU A 318 -57.65 22.27 -29.28
CA GLU A 318 -57.57 22.81 -30.64
C GLU A 318 -58.96 22.91 -31.29
N ASN A 319 -59.73 23.92 -30.87
CA ASN A 319 -60.79 24.50 -31.68
C ASN A 319 -60.35 25.91 -32.15
N PHE A 320 -60.05 26.00 -33.44
CA PHE A 320 -59.96 27.20 -34.29
C PHE A 320 -59.27 28.46 -33.73
N THR A 321 -58.11 28.80 -34.29
CA THR A 321 -58.01 29.96 -35.20
C THR A 321 -56.86 29.78 -36.18
N SER A 322 -57.19 29.85 -37.47
CA SER A 322 -56.24 30.00 -38.57
C SER A 322 -55.46 31.32 -38.45
N PHE A 323 -54.14 31.25 -38.39
CA PHE A 323 -53.29 32.37 -38.79
C PHE A 323 -52.14 31.85 -39.65
N HIS A 324 -52.17 32.24 -40.93
CA HIS A 324 -51.02 32.24 -41.82
C HIS A 324 -50.01 33.28 -41.36
N PHE A 325 -48.72 32.94 -41.35
CA PHE A 325 -47.55 33.68 -41.90
C PHE A 325 -46.29 32.85 -41.55
N SER A 326 -45.81 32.00 -42.47
CA SER A 326 -44.69 32.20 -43.41
C SER A 326 -43.27 32.14 -42.80
N GLY A 327 -42.48 31.16 -43.26
CA GLY A 327 -41.02 31.31 -43.42
C GLY A 327 -40.13 30.27 -42.74
N ASN A 328 -39.80 29.20 -43.49
CA ASN A 328 -38.51 28.50 -43.50
C ASN A 328 -38.09 27.71 -42.22
N HIS A 329 -37.79 26.41 -42.20
CA HIS A 329 -37.47 25.43 -43.23
C HIS A 329 -37.70 24.00 -42.67
N LEU A 330 -38.51 23.22 -43.39
CA LEU A 330 -38.34 21.79 -43.71
C LEU A 330 -36.83 21.36 -43.67
N VAL A 331 -36.40 20.23 -43.08
CA VAL A 331 -36.57 18.85 -43.60
C VAL A 331 -36.18 17.80 -42.53
N SER A 332 -37.03 16.76 -42.40
CA SER A 332 -36.79 15.35 -41.97
C SER A 332 -36.53 15.09 -40.46
N LEU A 333 -37.45 14.56 -39.64
CA LEU A 333 -38.30 13.35 -39.72
C LEU A 333 -37.51 12.01 -39.73
N ILE A 334 -37.68 11.25 -38.64
CA ILE A 334 -37.77 9.77 -38.50
C ILE A 334 -36.46 8.93 -38.40
N CYS A 335 -36.21 8.54 -37.14
CA CYS A 335 -36.14 7.16 -36.63
C CYS A 335 -34.83 6.34 -36.54
N LEU A 336 -34.76 5.69 -35.37
CA LEU A 336 -34.21 4.37 -35.02
C LEU A 336 -32.77 4.27 -34.51
N VAL A 337 -32.68 3.89 -33.22
CA VAL A 337 -31.93 2.75 -32.67
C VAL A 337 -30.45 2.63 -33.06
N GLY A 338 -29.57 2.68 -32.06
CA GLY A 338 -28.25 2.06 -32.23
C GLY A 338 -27.21 2.42 -31.19
N ILE A 339 -27.04 1.54 -30.21
CA ILE A 339 -25.76 0.91 -29.84
C ILE A 339 -24.60 1.84 -29.43
N GLY A 340 -24.19 1.69 -28.16
CA GLY A 340 -22.83 1.24 -27.81
C GLY A 340 -21.63 2.04 -28.32
N LEU A 341 -20.94 2.66 -27.36
CA LEU A 341 -19.49 2.58 -27.13
C LEU A 341 -18.56 2.38 -28.35
N VAL A 342 -17.54 3.25 -28.42
CA VAL A 342 -16.11 2.96 -28.58
C VAL A 342 -15.42 3.97 -29.53
N THR A 343 -14.62 4.83 -28.88
CA THR A 343 -13.36 5.44 -29.35
C THR A 343 -13.40 6.50 -30.46
N LYS A 344 -12.74 7.64 -30.17
CA LYS A 344 -11.36 7.93 -30.60
C LYS A 344 -11.20 9.44 -30.84
N TYR A 345 -10.92 10.22 -29.79
CA TYR A 345 -10.38 11.57 -29.96
C TYR A 345 -8.86 11.52 -30.04
N LYS A 346 -8.35 11.46 -31.28
CA LYS A 346 -7.07 12.03 -31.67
C LYS A 346 -7.40 13.23 -32.56
N SER A 347 -7.01 14.45 -32.16
CA SER A 347 -5.96 15.20 -32.87
C SER A 347 -5.89 16.67 -32.43
N LYS A 348 -4.64 17.08 -32.15
CA LYS A 348 -3.99 18.33 -32.60
C LYS A 348 -4.63 19.67 -32.21
N LYS A 349 -3.99 20.33 -31.25
CA LYS A 349 -2.98 21.36 -31.58
C LYS A 349 -1.83 21.30 -30.60
#